data_AF-A0A8S3WWN1-F1
#
_entry.id   AF-A0A8S3WWN1-F1
#
_cell.length_a   1.000
_cell.length_b   1.000
_cell.length_c   1.000
_cell.angle_alpha   90.00
_cell.angle_beta   90.00
_cell.angle_gamma   90.00
#
_symmetry.space_group_name_H-M   'P 1'
#
loop_
_entity.id
_entity.type
_entity.pdbx_description
1 polymer ?
#
loop_
_entity_poly.entity_id
_entity_poly.type
_entity_poly.pdbx_seq_one_letter_code
_entity_poly.pdbx_strand_id
1 'polypeptide(L)'
;MDERHTGTVISTKFQTILEEWGIHLERVHCMVRDRGSNMVKAMQLSGFEDVNCAIHQIQLCIRASVESQEWLLQLTTKLRKIVTHFNHSLDA
;
A
#
# COMPACT_ATOMS: atom_id res chain seq x y z
N MET A 1 17.08 4.67 11.73
CA MET A 1 17.25 3.30 11.20
C MET A 1 15.85 2.85 10.83
N ASP A 2 15.50 2.94 9.55
CA ASP A 2 14.15 2.58 9.10
C ASP A 2 13.90 1.11 9.43
N GLU A 3 12.96 0.86 10.34
CA GLU A 3 12.44 -0.46 10.60
C GLU A 3 11.87 -0.98 9.28
N ARG A 4 12.46 -2.04 8.71
CA ARG A 4 11.93 -2.62 7.47
C ARG A 4 10.46 -2.98 7.70
N HIS A 5 9.56 -2.44 6.88
CA HIS A 5 8.12 -2.73 6.89
C HIS A 5 7.82 -4.15 6.37
N THR A 6 8.45 -5.15 6.97
CA THR A 6 8.20 -6.57 6.70
C THR A 6 6.85 -6.97 7.27
N GLY A 7 6.24 -8.03 6.71
CA GLY A 7 4.98 -8.54 7.25
C GLY A 7 5.03 -8.90 8.73
N THR A 8 6.18 -9.36 9.24
CA THR A 8 6.37 -9.66 10.67
C THR A 8 6.31 -8.39 11.52
N VAL A 9 7.04 -7.33 11.12
CA VAL A 9 7.02 -6.05 11.85
C VAL A 9 5.60 -5.47 11.86
N ILE A 10 4.91 -5.50 10.73
CA ILE A 10 3.53 -5.00 10.62
C ILE A 10 2.57 -5.83 11.50
N SER A 11 2.72 -7.16 11.52
CA SER A 11 1.95 -8.06 12.39
C SER A 11 2.12 -7.70 13.86
N THR A 12 3.35 -7.51 14.31
CA THR A 12 3.64 -7.10 15.70
C THR A 12 3.00 -5.75 16.02
N LYS A 13 3.07 -4.77 15.12
CA LYS A 13 2.43 -3.46 15.33
C LYS A 13 0.91 -3.58 15.49
N PHE A 14 0.24 -4.40 14.69
CA PHE A 14 -1.21 -4.61 14.86
C PHE A 14 -1.55 -5.26 16.20
N GLN A 15 -0.79 -6.25 16.64
CA GLN A 15 -0.97 -6.88 17.95
C GLN A 15 -0.81 -5.86 19.08
N THR A 16 0.26 -5.05 19.04
CA THR A 16 0.49 -3.98 20.01
C THR A 16 -0.66 -2.98 20.04
N ILE A 17 -1.16 -2.54 18.87
CA ILE A 17 -2.31 -1.62 18.81
C ILE A 17 -3.55 -2.24 19.47
N LEU A 18 -3.85 -3.51 19.19
CA LEU A 18 -4.99 -4.19 19.81
C LEU A 18 -4.85 -4.31 21.33
N GLU A 19 -3.64 -4.65 21.82
CA GLU A 19 -3.32 -4.74 23.24
C GLU A 19 -3.48 -3.37 23.94
N GLU A 20 -2.92 -2.30 23.35
CA GLU A 20 -3.02 -0.93 23.87
C GLU A 20 -4.47 -0.45 23.97
N TRP A 21 -5.33 -0.90 23.07
CA TRP A 21 -6.75 -0.52 23.02
C TRP A 21 -7.66 -1.51 23.76
N GLY A 22 -7.11 -2.60 24.32
CA GLY A 22 -7.88 -3.64 24.98
C GLY A 22 -8.87 -4.36 24.05
N ILE A 23 -8.55 -4.45 22.76
CA ILE A 23 -9.39 -5.10 21.74
C ILE A 23 -8.88 -6.52 21.54
N HIS A 24 -9.66 -7.50 22.00
CA HIS A 24 -9.37 -8.91 21.74
C HIS A 24 -9.53 -9.24 20.24
N LEU A 25 -8.67 -10.12 19.73
CA LEU A 25 -8.62 -10.50 18.31
C LEU A 25 -9.98 -10.99 17.79
N GLU A 26 -10.73 -11.74 18.60
CA GLU A 26 -12.04 -12.29 18.27
C GLU A 26 -13.11 -11.21 18.02
N ARG A 27 -12.85 -9.96 18.45
CA ARG A 27 -13.70 -8.80 18.16
C ARG A 27 -13.38 -8.13 16.84
N VAL A 28 -12.24 -8.46 16.22
CA VAL A 28 -11.86 -7.96 14.90
C VAL A 28 -12.44 -8.88 13.86
N HIS A 29 -13.55 -8.46 13.24
CA HIS A 29 -14.25 -9.29 12.25
C HIS A 29 -13.52 -9.36 10.91
N CYS A 30 -12.93 -8.25 10.46
CA CYS A 30 -12.26 -8.18 9.18
C CYS A 30 -11.32 -6.98 9.08
N MET A 31 -10.13 -7.21 8.54
CA MET A 31 -9.17 -6.17 8.18
C MET A 31 -9.28 -5.83 6.69
N VAL A 32 -9.37 -4.54 6.36
CA VAL A 32 -9.34 -4.06 4.96
C VAL A 32 -7.95 -3.54 4.65
N ARG A 33 -7.26 -4.14 3.67
CA ARG A 33 -5.86 -3.80 3.32
C ARG A 33 -5.66 -3.65 1.82
N ASP A 34 -4.57 -2.98 1.41
CA ASP A 34 -4.11 -3.05 0.01
C ASP A 34 -3.51 -4.44 -0.33
N ARG A 35 -3.06 -4.63 -1.58
CA ARG A 35 -2.46 -5.89 -2.06
C ARG A 35 -0.95 -6.01 -1.81
N GLY A 36 -0.36 -5.12 -1.02
CA GLY A 36 1.05 -5.16 -0.66
C GLY A 36 1.41 -6.49 -0.02
N SER A 37 2.46 -7.14 -0.53
CA SER A 37 2.85 -8.49 -0.10
C SER A 37 3.11 -8.59 1.40
N ASN A 38 3.69 -7.55 2.00
CA ASN A 38 3.91 -7.48 3.44
C ASN A 38 2.60 -7.28 4.23
N MET A 39 1.62 -6.56 3.68
CA MET A 39 0.29 -6.42 4.31
C MET A 39 -0.44 -7.76 4.32
N VAL A 40 -0.45 -8.47 3.19
CA VAL A 40 -1.03 -9.83 3.09
C VAL A 40 -0.37 -10.76 4.11
N LYS A 41 0.96 -10.78 4.14
CA LYS A 41 1.72 -11.62 5.07
C LYS A 41 1.45 -11.25 6.53
N ALA A 42 1.31 -9.97 6.85
CA ALA A 42 1.01 -9.53 8.21
C ALA A 42 -0.34 -10.06 8.70
N MET A 43 -1.39 -9.98 7.88
CA MET A 43 -2.71 -10.51 8.24
C MET A 43 -2.68 -12.02 8.49
N GLN A 44 -1.98 -12.76 7.62
CA GLN A 44 -1.76 -14.21 7.80
C GLN A 44 -1.03 -14.53 9.10
N LEU A 45 0.03 -13.79 9.42
CA LEU A 45 0.80 -13.98 10.66
C LEU A 45 0.01 -13.59 11.92
N SER A 46 -0.87 -12.60 11.82
CA SER A 46 -1.70 -12.12 12.92
C SER A 46 -2.98 -12.93 13.12
N GLY A 47 -3.35 -13.80 12.16
CA GLY A 47 -4.60 -14.56 12.21
C GLY A 47 -5.86 -13.72 11.98
N PHE A 48 -5.73 -12.58 11.30
CA PHE A 48 -6.90 -11.77 10.93
C PHE A 48 -7.57 -12.34 9.69
N GLU A 49 -8.91 -12.38 9.70
CA GLU A 49 -9.68 -12.41 8.47
C GLU A 49 -9.50 -11.07 7.74
N ASP A 50 -9.23 -11.11 6.43
CA ASP A 50 -8.88 -9.91 5.68
C ASP A 50 -9.44 -9.89 4.25
N VAL A 51 -9.68 -8.68 3.75
CA VAL A 51 -10.15 -8.42 2.39
C VAL A 51 -9.32 -7.34 1.70
N ASN A 52 -9.30 -7.39 0.38
CA ASN A 52 -8.69 -6.35 -0.44
C ASN A 52 -9.53 -5.06 -0.39
N CYS A 53 -8.86 -3.92 -0.25
CA CYS A 53 -9.46 -2.60 -0.37
C CYS A 53 -9.96 -2.37 -1.81
N ALA A 54 -11.27 -2.17 -1.97
CA ALA A 54 -11.90 -1.97 -3.28
C ALA A 54 -11.35 -0.75 -4.03
N ILE A 55 -11.10 0.36 -3.33
CA ILE A 55 -10.55 1.58 -3.93
C ILE A 55 -9.15 1.31 -4.51
N HIS A 56 -8.30 0.61 -3.76
CA HIS A 56 -6.99 0.21 -4.26
C HIS A 56 -7.10 -0.73 -5.46
N GLN A 57 -8.09 -1.63 -5.50
CA GLN A 57 -8.33 -2.49 -6.67
C GLN A 57 -8.70 -1.68 -7.91
N ILE A 58 -9.63 -0.74 -7.77
CA ILE A 58 -10.05 0.15 -8.87
C ILE A 58 -8.85 0.95 -9.38
N GLN A 59 -8.04 1.50 -8.46
CA GLN A 59 -6.84 2.24 -8.83
C GLN A 59 -5.83 1.37 -9.60
N LEU A 60 -5.65 0.11 -9.22
CA LEU A 60 -4.80 -0.84 -9.96
C LEU A 60 -5.36 -1.12 -11.35
N CYS A 61 -6.67 -1.27 -11.50
CA CYS A 61 -7.31 -1.46 -12.81
C CYS A 61 -7.12 -0.23 -13.72
N ILE A 62 -7.33 0.98 -13.19
CA ILE A 62 -7.12 2.23 -13.95
C ILE A 62 -5.66 2.33 -14.38
N ARG A 63 -4.72 2.09 -13.45
CA ARG A 63 -3.29 2.11 -13.73
C ARG A 63 -2.90 1.10 -14.81
N ALA A 64 -3.33 -0.15 -14.68
CA ALA A 64 -3.09 -1.19 -15.68
C ALA A 64 -3.67 -0.82 -17.04
N SER A 65 -4.86 -0.20 -17.07
CA SER A 65 -5.49 0.26 -18.31
C SER A 65 -4.65 1.35 -18.99
N VAL A 66 -4.16 2.35 -18.24
CA VAL A 66 -3.27 3.39 -18.76
C VAL A 66 -1.94 2.80 -19.24
N GLU A 67 -1.33 1.91 -18.45
CA GLU A 67 -0.06 1.27 -18.78
C GLU A 67 -0.16 0.29 -19.97
N SER A 68 -1.37 -0.21 -20.28
CA SER A 68 -1.60 -1.03 -21.48
C SER A 68 -1.52 -0.24 -22.79
N GLN A 69 -1.59 1.10 -22.73
CA GLN A 69 -1.58 1.97 -23.90
C GLN A 69 -0.19 2.62 -24.06
N GLU A 70 0.57 2.19 -25.07
CA GLU A 70 1.94 2.64 -25.27
C GLU A 70 2.05 4.17 -25.41
N TRP A 71 1.13 4.81 -26.14
CA TRP A 71 1.14 6.26 -26.32
C TRP A 71 0.93 7.02 -25.00
N LEU A 72 0.12 6.50 -24.08
CA LEU A 72 -0.08 7.08 -22.75
C LEU A 72 1.17 6.92 -21.87
N LEU A 73 1.87 5.78 -21.98
CA LEU A 73 3.15 5.57 -21.30
C LEU A 73 4.21 6.57 -21.77
N GLN A 74 4.33 6.76 -23.09
CA GLN A 74 5.27 7.72 -23.68
C GLN A 74 4.94 9.16 -23.25
N LEU A 75 3.66 9.54 -23.28
CA LEU A 75 3.20 10.85 -22.82
C LEU A 75 3.52 11.07 -21.34
N THR A 76 3.17 10.09 -20.48
CA THR A 76 3.44 10.13 -19.04
C THR A 76 4.94 10.30 -18.76
N THR A 77 5.80 9.61 -19.53
CA THR A 77 7.25 9.73 -19.41
C THR A 77 7.75 11.13 -19.74
N LYS A 78 7.24 11.76 -20.81
CA LYS A 78 7.58 13.15 -21.16
C LYS A 78 7.11 14.13 -20.08
N LEU A 79 5.89 13.96 -19.57
CA LEU A 79 5.35 14.81 -18.50
C LEU A 79 6.16 14.68 -17.21
N ARG A 80 6.57 13.46 -16.83
CA ARG A 80 7.46 13.23 -15.68
C ARG A 80 8.79 13.97 -15.83
N LYS A 81 9.41 13.98 -17.01
CA LYS A 81 10.66 14.74 -17.25
C LYS A 81 10.48 16.24 -17.02
N ILE A 82 9.36 16.82 -17.45
CA ILE A 82 9.03 18.23 -17.22
C ILE A 82 8.88 18.49 -15.70
N VAL A 83 8.08 17.67 -15.01
CA VAL A 83 7.88 17.81 -13.55
C VAL A 83 9.20 17.68 -12.79
N THR A 84 10.02 16.68 -13.12
CA THR A 84 11.35 16.50 -12.52
C THR A 84 12.26 17.70 -12.74
N HIS A 85 12.27 18.28 -13.95
CA HIS A 85 13.05 19.48 -14.23
C HIS A 85 12.64 20.64 -13.31
N PHE A 86 11.34 20.94 -13.24
CA PHE A 86 10.86 22.03 -12.38
C PHE A 86 11.08 21.77 -10.88
N ASN A 87 10.90 20.53 -10.41
CA ASN A 87 11.18 20.21 -9.00
C ASN A 87 12.65 20.47 -8.64
N HIS A 88 13.60 20.09 -9.51
CA HIS A 88 15.02 20.39 -9.26
C HIS A 88 15.37 21.88 -9.36
N SER A 89 14.65 22.65 -10.17
CA SER A 89 14.88 24.09 -10.28
C SER A 89 14.35 24.92 -9.11
N LEU A 90 13.47 24.34 -8.28
CA LEU A 90 12.94 24.99 -7.07
C LEU A 90 13.81 24.73 -5.82
N ASP A 91 14.68 23.71 -5.88
CA ASP A 91 15.62 23.34 -4.82
C ASP A 91 17.05 23.91 -5.06
N ALA A 92 17.21 24.80 -6.05
CA ALA A 92 18.47 25.45 -6.44
C ALA A 92 18.49 26.95 -6.13
#